data_AF-A0A2Z4UE22-F1
#
_entry.id   AF-A0A2Z4UE22-F1
#
_cell.length_a   1.000
_cell.length_b   1.000
_cell.length_c   1.000
_cell.angle_alpha   90.00
_cell.angle_beta   90.00
_cell.angle_gamma   90.00
#
_symmetry.space_group_name_H-M   'P 1'
#
loop_
_entity.id
_entity.type
_entity.pdbx_description
1 polymer ?
#
loop_
_entity_poly.entity_id
_entity_poly.type
_entity_poly.pdbx_seq_one_letter_code
_entity_poly.pdbx_strand_id
1 'polypeptide(L)'
;MKQLKNAKSGLFLLELIFVILFFSLGSAVCIQAFTKAHLTSQKAQDLSFASLKASETASVLKYTDNTLESLREYFPHIQEKDGNFLVFYNQDYEECEEKDRFYTLHITRKTESHMQTARIQITRLDNKTSIYQLSLRFPLSEAEPGENNISLQEAGS
;
A
#
# COMPACT_ATOMS: atom_id res chain seq x y z
N MET A 1 71.03 34.26 12.03
CA MET A 1 69.73 33.89 12.63
C MET A 1 68.87 33.22 11.56
N LYS A 2 68.82 31.88 11.54
CA LYS A 2 68.01 31.12 10.56
C LYS A 2 66.55 31.14 11.01
N GLN A 3 65.77 32.00 10.38
CA GLN A 3 64.34 32.17 10.63
C GLN A 3 63.57 30.87 10.40
N LEU A 4 62.88 30.36 11.42
CA LEU A 4 61.90 29.28 11.35
C LEU A 4 60.60 29.77 10.66
N LYS A 5 60.70 30.21 9.40
CA LYS A 5 59.51 30.60 8.60
C LYS A 5 58.64 29.40 8.17
N ASN A 6 59.19 28.18 8.21
CA ASN A 6 58.49 26.97 7.73
C ASN A 6 57.46 26.40 8.71
N ALA A 7 57.56 26.67 10.02
CA ALA A 7 56.62 26.15 11.01
C ALA A 7 55.24 26.81 10.94
N LYS A 8 55.17 28.08 10.53
CA LYS A 8 53.92 28.87 10.45
C LYS A 8 53.02 28.45 9.28
N SER A 9 53.63 28.06 8.15
CA SER A 9 52.90 27.59 6.96
C SER A 9 52.37 26.16 7.12
N GLY A 10 53.07 25.30 7.87
CA GLY A 10 52.61 23.94 8.18
C GLY A 10 51.44 23.91 9.17
N LEU A 11 51.36 24.86 10.10
CA LEU A 11 50.28 24.96 11.07
C LEU A 11 48.93 25.32 10.40
N PHE A 12 48.96 26.26 9.45
CA PHE A 12 47.81 26.63 8.63
C PHE A 12 47.33 25.48 7.73
N LEU A 13 48.28 24.74 7.13
CA LEU A 13 47.96 23.58 6.31
C LEU A 13 47.30 22.47 7.14
N LEU A 14 47.79 22.20 8.35
CA LEU A 14 47.19 21.23 9.26
C LEU A 14 45.78 21.62 9.68
N GLU A 15 45.55 22.90 9.99
CA GLU A 15 44.23 23.42 10.34
C GLU A 15 43.23 23.21 9.21
N LEU A 16 43.62 23.52 7.97
CA LEU A 16 42.79 23.28 6.79
C LEU A 16 42.51 21.79 6.57
N ILE A 17 43.52 20.91 6.74
CA ILE A 17 43.33 19.46 6.63
C ILE A 17 42.32 18.97 7.69
N PHE A 18 42.44 19.41 8.95
CA PHE A 18 41.48 19.04 9.99
C PHE A 18 40.06 19.52 9.68
N VAL A 19 39.89 20.75 9.20
CA VAL A 19 38.58 21.28 8.79
C VAL A 19 37.95 20.44 7.68
N ILE A 20 38.72 20.12 6.63
CA ILE A 20 38.23 19.30 5.51
C ILE A 20 37.91 17.87 5.98
N LEU A 21 38.71 17.30 6.87
CA LEU A 21 38.44 15.97 7.43
C LEU A 21 37.12 15.94 8.22
N PHE A 22 36.92 16.89 9.15
CA PHE A 22 35.66 16.96 9.90
C PHE A 22 34.47 17.25 8.98
N PHE A 23 34.64 18.12 7.98
CA PHE A 23 33.60 18.39 6.99
C PHE A 23 33.25 17.15 6.16
N SER A 24 34.25 16.37 5.75
CA SER A 24 34.05 15.13 5.01
C SER A 24 33.31 14.07 5.85
N LEU A 25 33.69 13.92 7.13
CA LEU A 25 33.03 13.01 8.07
C LEU A 25 31.59 13.43 8.33
N GLY A 26 31.35 14.73 8.54
CA GLY A 26 30.02 15.29 8.69
C GLY A 26 29.15 15.05 7.45
N SER A 27 29.69 15.32 6.26
CA SER A 27 29.00 15.08 4.98
C SER A 27 28.61 13.62 4.81
N ALA A 28 29.50 12.68 5.16
CA ALA A 28 29.21 11.25 5.09
C ALA A 28 28.05 10.84 6.02
N VAL A 29 27.98 11.38 7.23
CA VAL A 29 26.85 11.11 8.16
C VAL A 29 25.56 11.74 7.62
N CYS A 30 25.61 12.97 7.12
CA CYS A 30 24.44 13.66 6.56
C CYS A 30 23.85 12.91 5.36
N ILE A 31 24.68 12.46 4.41
CA ILE A 31 24.23 11.69 3.24
C ILE A 31 23.60 10.36 3.67
N GLN A 32 24.20 9.68 4.65
CA GLN A 32 23.63 8.43 5.18
C GLN A 32 22.27 8.66 5.84
N ALA A 33 22.14 9.69 6.67
CA ALA A 33 20.88 10.05 7.30
C ALA A 33 19.80 10.37 6.25
N PHE A 34 20.16 11.16 5.23
CA PHE A 34 19.26 11.51 4.14
C PHE A 34 18.82 10.28 3.34
N THR A 35 19.75 9.40 2.99
CA THR A 35 19.43 8.16 2.25
C THR A 35 18.48 7.28 3.06
N LYS A 36 18.73 7.11 4.36
CA LYS A 36 17.85 6.34 5.26
C LYS A 36 16.47 6.97 5.37
N ALA A 37 16.39 8.30 5.52
CA ALA A 37 15.13 9.02 5.57
C ALA A 37 14.34 8.88 4.26
N HIS A 38 15.02 8.98 3.11
CA HIS A 38 14.42 8.80 1.79
C HIS A 38 13.82 7.40 1.63
N LEU A 39 14.58 6.34 1.96
CA LEU A 39 14.08 4.97 1.92
C LEU A 39 12.90 4.75 2.87
N THR A 40 12.93 5.39 4.04
CA THR A 40 11.83 5.30 5.01
C THR A 40 10.59 6.03 4.50
N SER A 41 10.76 7.20 3.90
CA SER A 41 9.67 7.96 3.28
C SER A 41 9.03 7.18 2.14
N GLN A 42 9.82 6.54 1.28
CA GLN A 42 9.30 5.71 0.20
C GLN A 42 8.48 4.52 0.74
N LYS A 43 8.98 3.83 1.77
CA LYS A 43 8.22 2.75 2.42
C LYS A 43 6.92 3.24 3.06
N ALA A 44 6.94 4.43 3.64
CA ALA A 44 5.74 5.05 4.20
C ALA A 44 4.72 5.38 3.12
N GLN A 45 5.17 5.90 1.96
CA GLN A 45 4.31 6.14 0.80
C GLN A 45 3.71 4.84 0.26
N ASP A 46 4.53 3.80 0.05
CA ASP A 46 4.06 2.46 -0.35
C ASP A 46 2.95 1.96 0.59
N LEU A 47 3.17 2.09 1.91
CA LEU A 47 2.22 1.67 2.93
C LEU A 47 0.94 2.51 2.94
N SER A 48 1.05 3.83 2.80
CA SER A 48 -0.09 4.74 2.73
C SER A 48 -0.96 4.44 1.51
N PHE A 49 -0.33 4.27 0.34
CA PHE A 49 -1.01 3.83 -0.87
C PHE A 49 -1.72 2.49 -0.66
N ALA A 50 -1.01 1.49 -0.13
CA ALA A 50 -1.57 0.17 0.07
C ALA A 50 -2.76 0.19 1.06
N SER A 51 -2.63 0.90 2.18
CA SER A 51 -3.71 1.05 3.16
C SER A 51 -4.94 1.74 2.57
N LEU A 52 -4.72 2.81 1.79
CA LEU A 52 -5.80 3.54 1.12
C LEU A 52 -6.54 2.63 0.15
N LYS A 53 -5.82 1.97 -0.78
CA LYS A 53 -6.44 1.07 -1.77
C LYS A 53 -7.11 -0.13 -1.15
N ALA A 54 -6.55 -0.70 -0.07
CA ALA A 54 -7.21 -1.77 0.66
C ALA A 54 -8.52 -1.30 1.28
N SER A 55 -8.57 -0.08 1.81
CA SER A 55 -9.78 0.50 2.43
C SER A 55 -10.84 0.90 1.41
N GLU A 56 -10.44 1.47 0.27
CA GLU A 56 -11.32 1.74 -0.87
C GLU A 56 -11.94 0.43 -1.37
N THR A 57 -11.11 -0.59 -1.60
CA THR A 57 -11.57 -1.92 -2.00
C THR A 57 -12.52 -2.52 -0.98
N ALA A 58 -12.21 -2.42 0.32
CA ALA A 58 -13.09 -2.91 1.38
C ALA A 58 -14.47 -2.28 1.35
N SER A 59 -14.51 -0.98 1.04
CA SER A 59 -15.74 -0.23 0.92
C SER A 59 -16.53 -0.70 -0.31
N VAL A 60 -15.87 -0.81 -1.47
CA VAL A 60 -16.50 -1.32 -2.70
C VAL A 60 -17.09 -2.73 -2.47
N LEU A 61 -16.34 -3.65 -1.84
CA LEU A 61 -16.82 -5.00 -1.55
C LEU A 61 -18.03 -5.03 -0.60
N LYS A 62 -18.13 -4.04 0.30
CA LYS A 62 -19.24 -3.94 1.25
C LYS A 62 -20.53 -3.45 0.59
N TYR A 63 -20.42 -2.56 -0.39
CA TYR A 63 -21.58 -1.89 -1.02
C TYR A 63 -21.97 -2.47 -2.37
N THR A 64 -21.25 -3.49 -2.83
CA THR A 64 -21.43 -4.09 -4.15
C THR A 64 -21.70 -5.58 -4.02
N ASP A 65 -22.41 -6.17 -4.98
CA ASP A 65 -22.72 -7.61 -5.04
C ASP A 65 -21.49 -8.52 -5.24
N ASN A 66 -20.27 -7.94 -5.22
CA ASN A 66 -19.00 -8.64 -5.33
C ASN A 66 -18.85 -9.47 -6.63
N THR A 67 -19.54 -9.06 -7.68
CA THR A 67 -19.41 -9.61 -9.04
C THR A 67 -18.31 -8.87 -9.80
N LEU A 68 -17.68 -9.55 -10.77
CA LEU A 68 -16.63 -8.94 -11.59
C LEU A 68 -17.13 -7.67 -12.31
N GLU A 69 -18.35 -7.71 -12.83
CA GLU A 69 -18.96 -6.61 -13.59
C GLU A 69 -19.15 -5.36 -12.73
N SER A 70 -19.65 -5.50 -11.51
CA SER A 70 -19.84 -4.36 -10.62
C SER A 70 -18.50 -3.83 -10.07
N LEU A 71 -17.50 -4.70 -9.87
CA LEU A 71 -16.17 -4.26 -9.47
C LEU A 71 -15.43 -3.52 -10.61
N ARG A 72 -15.71 -3.83 -11.88
CA ARG A 72 -15.11 -3.15 -13.04
C ARG A 72 -15.47 -1.67 -13.13
N GLU A 73 -16.60 -1.26 -12.55
CA GLU A 73 -16.97 0.16 -12.48
C GLU A 73 -15.98 0.97 -11.62
N TYR A 74 -15.40 0.33 -10.61
CA TYR A 74 -14.42 0.94 -9.70
C TYR A 74 -12.97 0.61 -10.07
N PHE A 75 -12.75 -0.55 -10.71
CA PHE A 75 -11.44 -1.09 -11.06
C PHE A 75 -11.44 -1.55 -12.54
N PRO A 76 -11.22 -0.64 -13.51
CA PRO A 76 -11.36 -0.95 -14.94
C PRO A 76 -10.51 -2.13 -15.44
N HIS A 77 -9.36 -2.39 -14.82
CA HIS A 77 -8.40 -3.44 -15.19
C HIS A 77 -8.46 -4.65 -14.26
N ILE A 78 -9.52 -4.79 -13.44
CA ILE A 78 -9.68 -5.95 -12.57
C ILE A 78 -9.75 -7.26 -13.34
N GLN A 79 -9.04 -8.25 -12.82
CA GLN A 79 -9.02 -9.61 -13.36
C GLN A 79 -9.48 -10.60 -12.30
N GLU A 80 -10.22 -11.62 -12.72
CA GLU A 80 -10.57 -12.75 -11.88
C GLU A 80 -9.69 -13.95 -12.21
N LYS A 81 -9.05 -14.53 -11.18
CA LYS A 81 -8.18 -15.70 -11.30
C LYS A 81 -8.41 -16.64 -10.14
N ASP A 82 -8.78 -17.88 -10.43
CA ASP A 82 -9.05 -18.93 -9.45
C ASP A 82 -10.08 -18.51 -8.37
N GLY A 83 -11.10 -17.72 -8.75
CA GLY A 83 -12.13 -17.18 -7.85
C GLY A 83 -11.68 -16.02 -6.94
N ASN A 84 -10.46 -15.52 -7.14
CA ASN A 84 -9.92 -14.32 -6.49
C ASN A 84 -9.86 -13.18 -7.50
N PHE A 85 -9.96 -11.94 -7.01
CA PHE A 85 -9.78 -10.77 -7.87
C PHE A 85 -8.40 -10.14 -7.71
N LEU A 86 -7.88 -9.62 -8.82
CA LEU A 86 -6.56 -9.02 -8.94
C LEU A 86 -6.68 -7.66 -9.60
N VAL A 87 -6.06 -6.65 -9.01
CA VAL A 87 -5.89 -5.31 -9.61
C VAL A 87 -4.41 -4.97 -9.61
N PHE A 88 -3.91 -4.42 -10.71
CA PHE A 88 -2.50 -4.11 -10.90
C PHE A 88 -2.27 -2.60 -10.90
N TYR A 89 -1.18 -2.17 -10.29
CA TYR A 89 -0.78 -0.76 -10.26
C TYR A 89 0.67 -0.59 -10.68
N ASN A 90 0.97 0.49 -11.40
CA ASN A 90 2.31 0.83 -11.85
C ASN A 90 3.15 1.47 -10.71
N GLN A 91 4.36 1.95 -11.01
CA GLN A 91 5.23 2.62 -10.03
C GLN A 91 4.68 3.97 -9.54
N ASP A 92 3.82 4.59 -10.34
CA ASP A 92 3.20 5.89 -10.07
C ASP A 92 1.85 5.75 -9.32
N TYR A 93 1.53 4.54 -8.84
CA TYR A 93 0.31 4.20 -8.11
C TYR A 93 -0.99 4.28 -8.93
N GLU A 94 -0.87 4.28 -10.25
CA GLU A 94 -2.00 4.29 -11.18
C GLU A 94 -2.35 2.85 -11.57
N GLU A 95 -3.64 2.61 -11.79
CA GLU A 95 -4.12 1.30 -12.25
C GLU A 95 -3.60 1.01 -13.66
N CYS A 96 -3.17 -0.24 -13.91
CA CYS A 96 -2.53 -0.62 -15.16
C CYS A 96 -2.83 -2.07 -15.55
N GLU A 97 -2.37 -2.44 -16.75
CA GLU A 97 -2.38 -3.83 -17.20
C GLU A 97 -1.34 -4.67 -16.46
N GLU A 98 -1.52 -6.00 -16.48
CA GLU A 98 -0.60 -6.94 -15.80
C GLU A 98 0.87 -6.79 -16.26
N LYS A 99 1.09 -6.40 -17.51
CA LYS A 99 2.43 -6.24 -18.12
C LYS A 99 3.25 -5.11 -17.48
N ASP A 100 2.58 -4.07 -16.98
CA ASP A 100 3.20 -2.86 -16.43
C ASP A 100 3.15 -2.84 -14.90
N ARG A 101 2.75 -3.97 -14.27
CA ARG A 101 2.52 -4.04 -12.83
C ARG A 101 3.80 -3.81 -12.04
N PHE A 102 3.67 -3.04 -10.98
CA PHE A 102 4.65 -2.90 -9.91
C PHE A 102 4.08 -3.30 -8.54
N TYR A 103 2.79 -3.03 -8.33
CA TYR A 103 2.01 -3.51 -7.19
C TYR A 103 0.86 -4.40 -7.67
N THR A 104 0.42 -5.31 -6.81
CA THR A 104 -0.74 -6.16 -7.05
C THR A 104 -1.61 -6.20 -5.81
N LEU A 105 -2.87 -5.84 -5.98
CA LEU A 105 -3.93 -5.96 -5.00
C LEU A 105 -4.65 -7.29 -5.22
N HIS A 106 -4.71 -8.11 -4.17
CA HIS A 106 -5.33 -9.43 -4.15
C HIS A 106 -6.56 -9.39 -3.28
N ILE A 107 -7.70 -9.82 -3.80
CA ILE A 107 -8.96 -9.95 -3.08
C ILE A 107 -9.29 -11.44 -3.00
N THR A 108 -9.11 -12.00 -1.81
CA THR A 108 -9.45 -13.40 -1.51
C THR A 108 -10.67 -13.47 -0.63
N ARG A 109 -11.66 -14.24 -1.05
CA ARG A 109 -12.89 -14.45 -0.28
C ARG A 109 -12.92 -15.87 0.25
N LYS A 110 -13.36 -16.03 1.50
CA LYS A 110 -13.64 -17.32 2.11
C LYS A 110 -14.99 -17.25 2.79
N THR A 111 -15.82 -18.25 2.53
CA THR A 111 -17.13 -18.40 3.17
C THR A 111 -17.02 -19.56 4.15
N GLU A 112 -17.23 -19.29 5.44
CA GLU A 112 -17.20 -20.30 6.51
C GLU A 112 -18.56 -20.29 7.22
N SER A 113 -19.39 -21.30 6.97
CA SER A 113 -20.73 -21.57 7.52
C SER A 113 -21.68 -20.35 7.68
N HIS A 114 -21.44 -19.45 8.63
CA HIS A 114 -22.26 -18.25 8.93
C HIS A 114 -21.49 -16.92 8.79
N MET A 115 -20.24 -16.94 8.33
CA MET A 115 -19.38 -15.77 8.22
C MET A 115 -18.63 -15.74 6.89
N GLN A 116 -18.74 -14.63 6.17
CA GLN A 116 -17.92 -14.37 4.99
C GLN A 116 -16.71 -13.54 5.40
N THR A 117 -15.51 -14.02 5.09
CA THR A 117 -14.25 -13.29 5.31
C THR A 117 -13.68 -12.86 3.97
N ALA A 118 -13.40 -11.58 3.81
CA ALA A 118 -12.65 -11.06 2.67
C ALA A 118 -11.26 -10.62 3.14
N ARG A 119 -10.22 -11.05 2.44
CA ARG A 119 -8.84 -10.63 2.68
C ARG A 119 -8.36 -9.83 1.48
N ILE A 120 -7.97 -8.59 1.74
CA ILE A 120 -7.42 -7.67 0.76
C ILE A 120 -5.94 -7.52 1.08
N GLN A 121 -5.08 -7.85 0.13
CA GLN A 121 -3.64 -7.84 0.33
C GLN A 121 -2.96 -7.11 -0.82
N ILE A 122 -2.03 -6.21 -0.52
CA ILE A 122 -1.26 -5.51 -1.55
C ILE A 122 0.20 -5.91 -1.44
N THR A 123 0.74 -6.36 -2.56
CA THR A 123 2.10 -6.91 -2.66
C THR A 123 2.90 -6.13 -3.69
N ARG A 124 4.20 -5.98 -3.43
CA ARG A 124 5.15 -5.41 -4.39
C ARG A 124 5.77 -6.53 -5.24
N LEU A 125 6.06 -6.23 -6.51
CA LEU A 125 6.62 -7.20 -7.47
C LEU A 125 7.99 -7.76 -7.03
N ASP A 126 8.82 -6.94 -6.39
CA ASP A 126 10.22 -7.24 -6.09
C ASP A 126 10.42 -8.32 -5.01
N ASN A 127 9.60 -8.32 -3.96
CA ASN A 127 9.84 -9.13 -2.76
C ASN A 127 8.72 -10.11 -2.44
N LYS A 128 7.61 -10.13 -3.21
CA LYS A 128 6.37 -10.88 -2.91
C LYS A 128 5.86 -10.72 -1.47
N THR A 129 6.39 -9.74 -0.75
CA THR A 129 6.07 -9.47 0.65
C THR A 129 4.87 -8.54 0.65
N SER A 130 3.87 -8.87 1.47
CA SER A 130 2.70 -8.03 1.64
C SER A 130 3.13 -6.69 2.25
N ILE A 131 2.86 -5.59 1.55
CA ILE A 131 3.05 -4.22 2.05
C ILE A 131 2.00 -3.95 3.12
N TYR A 132 0.75 -4.35 2.84
CA TYR A 132 -0.38 -4.16 3.72
C TYR A 132 -1.42 -5.25 3.48
N GLN A 133 -2.11 -5.63 4.56
CA GLN A 133 -3.22 -6.57 4.51
C GLN A 133 -4.36 -6.08 5.39
N LEU A 134 -5.56 -6.11 4.81
CA LEU A 134 -6.81 -5.87 5.51
C LEU A 134 -7.65 -7.15 5.47
N SER A 135 -8.28 -7.52 6.58
CA SER A 135 -9.21 -8.64 6.65
C SER A 135 -10.55 -8.16 7.18
N LEU A 136 -11.59 -8.39 6.40
CA LEU A 136 -12.97 -8.03 6.69
C LEU A 136 -13.73 -9.28 7.05
N ARG A 137 -14.66 -9.15 8.00
CA ARG A 137 -15.58 -10.22 8.38
C ARG A 137 -17.00 -9.66 8.28
N PHE A 138 -17.83 -10.35 7.53
CA PHE A 138 -19.24 -10.03 7.36
C PHE A 138 -20.06 -11.21 7.90
N PRO A 139 -21.08 -10.97 8.74
CA PRO A 139 -22.06 -12.00 9.01
C PRO A 139 -22.77 -12.34 7.70
N LEU A 140 -22.89 -13.63 7.38
CA LEU A 140 -23.82 -14.05 6.35
C LEU A 140 -25.21 -13.77 6.91
N SER A 141 -25.92 -12.80 6.34
CA SER A 141 -27.31 -12.59 6.70
C SER A 141 -28.05 -13.87 6.36
N GLU A 142 -28.41 -14.65 7.37
CA GLU A 142 -29.50 -15.61 7.23
C GLU A 142 -30.70 -14.80 6.75
N ALA A 143 -31.26 -15.19 5.61
CA ALA A 143 -32.55 -14.67 5.20
C ALA A 143 -33.53 -15.03 6.32
N GLU A 144 -33.95 -14.02 7.09
CA GLU A 144 -35.09 -14.14 7.99
C GLU A 144 -36.27 -14.74 7.18
N PRO A 145 -36.78 -15.93 7.52
CA PRO A 145 -37.98 -16.44 6.90
C PRO A 145 -39.18 -15.80 7.60
N GLY A 146 -39.65 -14.67 7.07
CA GLY A 146 -40.92 -14.05 7.46
C GLY A 146 -41.31 -12.99 6.42
N GLU A 147 -42.45 -13.00 5.76
CA GLU A 147 -43.66 -13.81 5.86
C GLU A 147 -44.24 -13.88 4.44
N ASN A 148 -44.41 -15.08 3.90
CA ASN A 148 -45.36 -15.32 2.82
C ASN A 148 -46.56 -16.02 3.48
N ASN A 149 -47.69 -15.33 3.66
CA ASN A 149 -48.99 -15.69 3.07
C ASN A 149 -50.24 -15.03 3.75
N ILE A 150 -50.93 -14.21 2.94
CA ILE A 150 -52.40 -14.01 2.77
C ILE A 150 -53.27 -13.46 3.93
N SER A 151 -53.86 -12.28 3.70
CA SER A 151 -55.28 -12.20 3.32
C SER A 151 -55.67 -10.81 2.79
N LEU A 152 -56.15 -10.80 1.54
CA LEU A 152 -57.08 -9.82 0.99
C LEU A 152 -58.23 -9.54 1.98
N GLN A 153 -58.58 -8.27 2.18
CA GLN A 153 -59.97 -7.86 1.96
C GLN A 153 -60.04 -6.37 1.60
N GLU A 154 -60.64 -6.12 0.45
CA GLU A 154 -60.95 -4.83 -0.15
C GLU A 154 -61.96 -4.00 0.66
N ALA A 155 -61.99 -2.70 0.34
CA ALA A 155 -62.94 -1.71 0.78
C ALA A 155 -64.35 -1.86 0.16
N GLY A 156 -65.37 -1.34 0.87
CA GLY A 156 -66.76 -1.19 0.40
C GLY A 156 -67.65 -2.38 0.79
N SER A 157 -68.83 -2.22 1.39
CA SER A 157 -69.79 -1.11 1.40
C SER A 157 -70.71 -1.20 2.61
#